data_AF-A0A6G0VWN8-F1
#
_entry.id   AF-A0A6G0VWN8-F1
#
_cell.length_a   1.000
_cell.length_b   1.000
_cell.length_c   1.000
_cell.angle_alpha   90.00
_cell.angle_beta   90.00
_cell.angle_gamma   90.00
#
_symmetry.space_group_name_H-M   'P 1'
#
loop_
_entity.id
_entity.type
_entity.pdbx_description
1 polymer ?
#
loop_
_entity_poly.entity_id
_entity_poly.type
_entity_poly.pdbx_seq_one_letter_code
_entity_poly.pdbx_strand_id
1 'polypeptide(L)'
;MELTKFRISIKNEYPLVCEKALRVLIQFSTSYLCEAGFSAVAVIKSKYRSKINVEKEMRVEVSSLIPRFEKICSDVQAHPSH
;
A
#
# COMPACT_ATOMS: atom_id res chain seq x y z
N MET A 1 -20.91 -25.77 6.45
CA MET A 1 -19.82 -25.90 5.45
C MET A 1 -18.66 -25.06 5.96
N GLU A 2 -17.53 -25.68 6.30
CA GLU A 2 -16.35 -25.01 6.85
C GLU A 2 -15.79 -23.97 5.85
N LEU A 3 -15.48 -22.75 6.32
CA LEU A 3 -14.92 -21.66 5.50
C LEU A 3 -13.67 -22.10 4.73
N THR A 4 -12.90 -23.03 5.29
CA THR A 4 -11.72 -23.64 4.68
C THR A 4 -12.07 -24.37 3.38
N LYS A 5 -13.14 -25.19 3.39
CA LYS A 5 -13.60 -25.91 2.20
C LYS A 5 -14.08 -24.96 1.11
N PHE A 6 -14.80 -23.91 1.50
CA PHE A 6 -15.23 -22.86 0.57
C PHE A 6 -14.04 -22.14 -0.09
N ARG A 7 -13.07 -21.69 0.71
CA ARG A 7 -11.87 -21.00 0.20
C ARG A 7 -11.04 -21.88 -0.73
N ILE A 8 -10.89 -23.16 -0.41
CA ILE A 8 -10.20 -24.12 -1.28
C ILE A 8 -10.95 -24.29 -2.60
N SER A 9 -12.28 -24.43 -2.54
CA SER A 9 -13.12 -24.54 -3.75
C SER A 9 -12.95 -23.32 -4.67
N ILE A 10 -13.07 -22.11 -4.10
CA ILE A 10 -12.92 -20.86 -4.86
C ILE A 10 -11.51 -20.71 -5.45
N LYS A 11 -10.47 -21.11 -4.70
CA LYS A 11 -9.10 -21.11 -5.20
C LYS A 11 -8.90 -22.06 -6.38
N ASN A 12 -9.56 -23.22 -6.35
CA ASN A 12 -9.47 -24.21 -7.43
C ASN A 12 -10.27 -23.78 -8.67
N GLU A 13 -11.42 -23.14 -8.47
CA GLU A 13 -12.30 -22.69 -9.54
C GLU A 13 -11.79 -21.40 -10.23
N TYR A 14 -11.20 -20.48 -9.46
CA TYR A 14 -10.71 -19.19 -9.93
C TYR A 14 -9.27 -18.88 -9.51
N PRO A 15 -8.28 -19.72 -9.89
CA PRO A 15 -6.91 -19.61 -9.40
C PRO A 15 -6.26 -18.24 -9.71
N LEU A 16 -6.47 -17.72 -10.93
CA LEU A 16 -5.90 -16.43 -11.36
C LEU A 16 -6.51 -15.24 -10.62
N VAL A 17 -7.81 -15.30 -10.31
CA VAL A 17 -8.49 -14.23 -9.55
C VAL A 17 -8.01 -14.25 -8.11
N CYS A 18 -7.92 -15.44 -7.50
CA CYS A 18 -7.39 -15.60 -6.16
C CYS A 18 -5.94 -15.12 -6.06
N GLU A 19 -5.10 -15.41 -7.04
CA GLU A 19 -3.72 -14.92 -7.06
C GLU A 19 -3.66 -13.38 -7.10
N LYS A 20 -4.43 -12.74 -8.00
CA LYS A 20 -4.50 -11.28 -8.08
C LYS A 20 -5.03 -10.67 -6.79
N ALA A 21 -6.09 -11.24 -6.22
CA ALA A 21 -6.66 -10.79 -4.96
C ALA A 21 -5.64 -10.91 -3.81
N LEU A 22 -4.91 -12.02 -3.74
CA LEU A 22 -3.85 -12.21 -2.74
C LEU A 22 -2.75 -11.15 -2.87
N ARG A 23 -2.32 -10.79 -4.08
CA ARG A 23 -1.31 -9.73 -4.27
C ARG A 23 -1.77 -8.39 -3.68
N VAL A 24 -3.05 -8.05 -3.79
CA VAL A 24 -3.63 -6.84 -3.20
C VAL A 24 -3.76 -6.99 -1.68
N LEU A 25 -4.31 -8.10 -1.21
CA LEU A 25 -4.57 -8.36 0.21
C LEU A 25 -3.28 -8.50 1.03
N ILE A 26 -2.20 -9.03 0.45
CA ILE A 26 -0.89 -9.14 1.12
C ILE A 26 -0.33 -7.75 1.47
N GLN A 27 -0.62 -6.72 0.67
CA GLN A 27 -0.23 -5.34 1.03
C GLN A 27 -0.98 -4.88 2.29
N PHE A 28 -2.24 -5.30 2.46
CA PHE A 28 -3.08 -4.95 3.61
C PHE A 28 -3.28 -6.14 4.53
N SER A 29 -2.17 -6.71 5.01
CA SER A 29 -2.18 -7.96 5.79
C SER A 29 -2.92 -7.86 7.13
N THR A 30 -3.22 -6.64 7.60
CA THR A 30 -4.00 -6.36 8.80
C THR A 30 -5.08 -5.31 8.53
N SER A 31 -6.14 -5.30 9.35
CA SER A 31 -7.16 -4.24 9.29
C SER A 31 -6.56 -2.85 9.52
N TYR A 32 -5.56 -2.75 10.41
CA TYR A 32 -4.82 -1.51 10.66
C TYR A 32 -4.12 -0.99 9.41
N LEU A 33 -3.41 -1.84 8.65
CA LEU A 33 -2.75 -1.43 7.41
C LEU A 33 -3.76 -0.99 6.35
N CYS A 34 -4.93 -1.64 6.30
CA CYS A 34 -6.03 -1.25 5.44
C CYS A 34 -6.55 0.15 5.79
N GLU A 35 -6.85 0.39 7.08
CA GLU A 35 -7.31 1.68 7.60
C GLU A 35 -6.28 2.79 7.38
N ALA A 36 -5.00 2.54 7.69
CA ALA A 36 -3.90 3.47 7.49
C ALA A 36 -3.73 3.82 6.00
N GLY A 37 -3.72 2.82 5.12
CA GLY A 37 -3.64 3.03 3.68
C GLY A 37 -4.81 3.85 3.12
N PHE A 38 -6.05 3.55 3.53
CA PHE A 38 -7.22 4.34 3.09
C PHE A 38 -7.23 5.76 3.67
N SER A 39 -6.77 5.93 4.92
CA SER A 39 -6.61 7.24 5.54
C SER A 39 -5.60 8.11 4.77
N ALA A 40 -4.46 7.53 4.39
CA ALA A 40 -3.46 8.22 3.57
C ALA A 40 -4.04 8.68 2.23
N VAL A 41 -4.82 7.84 1.53
CA VAL A 41 -5.51 8.23 0.29
C VAL A 41 -6.47 9.40 0.52
N ALA A 42 -7.25 9.37 1.62
CA ALA A 42 -8.19 10.44 1.95
C ALA A 42 -7.47 11.77 2.24
N VAL A 43 -6.34 11.72 2.94
CA VAL A 43 -5.48 12.88 3.21
C VAL A 43 -4.88 13.44 1.91
N ILE A 44 -4.35 12.57 1.05
CA ILE A 44 -3.78 12.97 -0.25
C ILE A 44 -4.82 13.66 -1.13
N LYS A 45 -6.00 13.06 -1.25
CA LYS A 45 -7.10 13.58 -2.06
C LYS A 45 -7.59 14.95 -1.56
N SER A 46 -7.59 15.17 -0.25
CA SER A 46 -8.09 16.41 0.37
C SER A 46 -7.04 17.52 0.42
N LYS A 47 -5.78 17.21 0.80
CA LYS A 47 -4.72 18.19 1.04
C LYS A 47 -3.78 18.43 -0.16
N TYR A 48 -3.47 17.41 -0.95
CA TYR A 48 -2.39 17.46 -1.95
C TYR A 48 -2.89 17.30 -3.40
N ARG A 49 -4.07 17.90 -3.66
CA ARG A 49 -4.96 17.71 -4.82
C ARG A 49 -4.32 17.79 -6.22
N SER A 50 -3.06 18.20 -6.37
CA SER A 50 -2.49 18.57 -7.67
C SER A 50 -1.19 17.90 -8.11
N LYS A 51 -0.49 17.06 -7.33
CA LYS A 51 0.80 16.48 -7.83
C LYS A 51 1.33 15.20 -7.16
N ILE A 52 0.67 14.65 -6.15
CA ILE A 52 1.18 13.48 -5.43
C ILE A 52 0.72 12.16 -6.07
N ASN A 53 1.65 11.21 -6.21
CA ASN A 53 1.36 9.86 -6.69
C ASN A 53 0.85 9.00 -5.52
N VAL A 54 -0.45 8.75 -5.50
CA VAL A 54 -1.16 7.99 -4.46
C VAL A 54 -0.54 6.62 -4.20
N GLU A 55 -0.11 5.91 -5.25
CA GLU A 55 0.47 4.58 -5.12
C GLU A 55 1.78 4.61 -4.32
N LYS A 56 2.64 5.62 -4.58
CA LYS A 56 3.92 5.76 -3.89
C LYS A 56 3.72 6.08 -2.40
N GLU A 57 2.80 6.98 -2.08
CA GLU A 57 2.50 7.35 -0.70
C GLU A 57 1.87 6.20 0.08
N MET A 58 0.89 5.50 -0.50
CA MET A 58 0.30 4.31 0.12
C MET A 58 1.35 3.24 0.39
N ARG A 59 2.29 3.03 -0.55
CA ARG A 59 3.38 2.07 -0.38
C ARG A 59 4.27 2.45 0.80
N VAL A 60 4.55 3.73 1.03
CA VAL A 60 5.32 4.19 2.19
C VAL A 60 4.54 3.96 3.48
N GLU A 61 3.28 4.36 3.53
CA GLU A 61 2.44 4.26 4.74
C GLU A 61 2.22 2.81 5.20
N VAL A 62 2.03 1.91 4.24
CA VAL A 62 1.74 0.49 4.49
C VAL A 62 3.03 -0.31 4.72
N SER A 63 4.20 0.27 4.43
CA SER A 63 5.48 -0.41 4.62
C SER A 63 5.91 -0.38 6.09
N SER A 64 6.36 -1.52 6.60
CA SER A 64 7.11 -1.60 7.84
C SER A 64 8.61 -1.30 7.66
N LEU A 65 9.04 -0.98 6.43
CA LEU A 65 10.44 -0.71 6.14
C LEU A 65 10.83 0.67 6.65
N ILE A 66 11.90 0.74 7.45
CA ILE A 66 12.44 2.02 7.91
C ILE A 66 13.05 2.75 6.70
N PRO A 67 12.58 3.96 6.35
CA PRO A 67 13.16 4.72 5.27
C PRO A 67 14.61 5.08 5.60
N ARG A 68 15.51 4.91 4.62
CA ARG A 68 16.92 5.32 4.77
C ARG A 68 17.07 6.82 4.50
N PHE A 69 16.50 7.64 5.39
CA PHE A 69 16.47 9.10 5.23
C PHE A 69 17.86 9.69 5.00
N GLU A 70 18.90 9.23 5.70
CA GLU A 70 20.26 9.72 5.52
C GLU A 70 20.76 9.58 4.08
N LYS A 71 20.51 8.42 3.45
CA LYS A 71 20.89 8.17 2.05
C LYS A 71 20.07 9.02 1.09
N ILE A 72 18.77 9.16 1.34
CA ILE A 72 17.88 9.98 0.49
C ILE A 72 18.32 11.45 0.56
N CYS A 73 18.64 11.94 1.76
CA CYS A 73 19.12 13.30 1.96
C CYS A 73 20.51 13.54 1.36
N SER A 74 21.40 12.54 1.33
CA SER A 74 22.71 12.67 0.69
C SER A 74 22.62 12.69 -0.84
N ASP A 75 21.65 11.98 -1.42
CA ASP A 75 21.50 11.83 -2.87
C ASP A 75 20.70 12.99 -3.50
N VAL A 76 20.05 13.82 -2.67
CA VAL A 76 19.29 15.00 -3.11
C VAL A 76 20.14 16.25 -2.91
N GLN A 77 20.45 16.97 -4.00
CA GLN A 77 21.05 18.29 -3.90
C GLN A 77 20.04 19.25 -3.25
N ALA A 78 20.39 19.78 -2.08
CA ALA A 78 19.65 20.89 -1.50
C ALA A 78 19.60 22.02 -2.53
N HIS A 79 18.40 22.46 -2.91
CA HIS A 79 18.19 23.64 -3.73
C HIS A 79 17.83 24.78 -2.77
N PRO A 80 18.81 25.58 -2.31
CA PRO A 80 18.55 26.67 -1.41
C PRO A 80 18.04 27.83 -2.29
N SER A 81 16.74 27.89 -2.50
CA SER A 81 16.11 29.06 -3.12
C SER A 81 15.12 29.70 -2.15
N HIS A 82 15.44 30.95 -1.81
CA HIS A 82 14.75 32.00 -1.04
C HIS A 82 14.39 31.75 0.43
#